data_AF-A0A2V7VTJ4-F1
#
_entry.id   AF-A0A2V7VTJ4-F1
#
_cell.length_a   1.000
_cell.length_b   1.000
_cell.length_c   1.000
_cell.angle_alpha   90.00
_cell.angle_beta   90.00
_cell.angle_gamma   90.00
#
_symmetry.space_group_name_H-M   'P 1'
#
loop_
_entity.id
_entity.type
_entity.pdbx_description
1 polymer ?
#
loop_
_entity_poly.entity_id
_entity_poly.type
_entity_poly.pdbx_seq_one_letter_code
_entity_poly.pdbx_strand_id
1 'polypeptide(L)' 'MAARRNEQHRCPHCGSRFEVWHSADPVEPAVDVEVRCPCCGGPHVVSLPRGAEKDMRVDPLPGPEPDTGVVD' A
#
# COMPACT_ATOMS: atom_id res chain seq x y z
N MET A 1 -10.73 19.80 3.39
CA MET A 1 -10.26 18.91 2.30
C MET A 1 -9.49 17.79 2.96
N ALA A 2 -9.94 16.54 2.87
CA ALA A 2 -9.16 15.42 3.40
C ALA A 2 -7.88 15.30 2.56
N ALA A 3 -6.71 15.40 3.20
CA ALA A 3 -5.45 15.20 2.52
C ALA A 3 -5.36 13.72 2.09
N ARG A 4 -5.05 13.47 0.82
CA ARG A 4 -4.75 12.11 0.36
C ARG A 4 -3.49 11.59 1.06
N ARG A 5 -3.56 10.34 1.52
CA ARG A 5 -2.49 9.61 2.20
C ARG A 5 -2.09 8.40 1.36
N ASN A 6 -0.88 7.91 1.59
CA ASN A 6 -0.37 6.70 0.98
C ASN A 6 0.35 5.82 2.01
N GLU A 7 0.11 4.51 1.93
CA GLU A 7 0.86 3.49 2.65
C GLU A 7 1.65 2.64 1.66
N GLN A 8 2.93 2.36 1.98
CA GLN A 8 3.78 1.51 1.15
C GLN A 8 3.71 0.06 1.60
N HIS A 9 3.53 -0.84 0.64
CA HIS A 9 3.44 -2.28 0.85
C HIS A 9 4.41 -3.03 -0.04
N ARG A 10 4.75 -4.26 0.38
CA ARG A 10 5.56 -5.20 -0.39
C ARG A 10 4.74 -6.46 -0.64
N CYS A 11 4.61 -6.85 -1.91
CA CYS A 11 3.88 -8.04 -2.29
C CYS A 11 4.63 -9.30 -1.80
N PRO A 12 3.98 -10.20 -1.03
CA PRO A 12 4.60 -11.43 -0.55
C PRO A 12 4.83 -12.47 -1.66
N HIS A 13 4.17 -12.32 -2.82
CA HIS A 13 4.28 -13.26 -3.93
C HIS A 13 5.43 -12.95 -4.89
N CYS A 14 5.65 -11.67 -5.21
CA CYS A 14 6.66 -11.26 -6.20
C CYS A 14 7.71 -10.29 -5.65
N GLY A 15 7.61 -9.88 -4.38
CA GLY A 15 8.54 -8.93 -3.75
C GLY A 15 8.41 -7.47 -4.24
N SER A 16 7.57 -7.19 -5.24
CA SER A 16 7.38 -5.84 -5.77
C SER A 16 6.77 -4.91 -4.73
N ARG A 17 7.19 -3.65 -4.75
CA ARG A 17 6.65 -2.58 -3.91
C ARG A 17 5.50 -1.88 -4.62
N PHE A 18 4.52 -1.47 -3.84
CA PHE A 18 3.38 -0.69 -4.32
C PHE A 18 2.86 0.22 -3.21
N GLU A 19 2.10 1.22 -3.60
CA GLU A 19 1.46 2.17 -2.70
C GLU A 19 -0.05 1.99 -2.74
N VAL A 20 -0.68 2.13 -1.58
CA VAL A 20 -2.13 2.21 -1.47
C VAL A 20 -2.47 3.64 -1.06
N TRP A 21 -3.14 4.36 -1.93
CA TRP A 21 -3.56 5.74 -1.72
C TRP A 21 -5.01 5.79 -1.27
N HIS A 22 -5.35 6.60 -0.26
CA HIS A 22 -6.75 6.82 0.16
C HIS A 22 -6.97 8.23 0.72
N SER A 23 -8.24 8.63 0.89
CA SER A 23 -8.62 9.92 1.47
C SER A 23 -9.41 9.83 2.79
N ALA A 24 -9.57 8.62 3.33
CA ALA A 24 -10.23 8.41 4.62
C ALA A 24 -9.53 9.09 5.80
N ASP A 25 -10.33 9.42 6.82
CA ASP A 25 -9.85 10.01 8.07
C ASP A 25 -9.13 8.95 8.93
N PRO A 26 -7.93 9.22 9.46
CA PRO A 26 -7.15 8.25 10.23
C PRO A 26 -7.75 7.93 11.61
N VAL A 27 -8.76 8.68 12.08
CA VAL A 27 -9.45 8.41 13.34
C VAL A 27 -10.48 7.27 13.18
N GLU A 28 -10.89 6.96 11.95
CA GLU A 28 -11.77 5.83 11.67
C GLU A 28 -11.07 4.49 12.01
N PRO A 29 -11.83 3.49 12.49
CA PRO A 29 -11.27 2.19 12.80
C PRO A 29 -10.68 1.54 11.55
N ALA A 30 -9.53 0.88 11.70
CA ALA A 30 -8.92 0.13 10.61
C ALA A 30 -9.73 -1.12 10.26
N VAL A 31 -9.78 -1.44 8.97
CA VAL A 31 -10.37 -2.64 8.39
C VAL A 31 -9.37 -3.30 7.45
N ASP A 32 -9.39 -4.63 7.40
CA ASP A 32 -8.55 -5.39 6.48
C ASP A 32 -9.23 -5.51 5.12
N VAL A 33 -8.49 -5.17 4.07
CA VAL A 33 -8.95 -5.16 2.68
C VAL A 33 -8.00 -5.98 1.82
N GLU A 34 -8.53 -6.90 1.01
CA GLU A 34 -7.73 -7.60 0.00
C GLU A 34 -7.54 -6.70 -1.22
N VAL A 35 -6.28 -6.41 -1.56
CA VAL A 35 -5.86 -5.74 -2.78
C VAL A 35 -5.07 -6.69 -3.68
N ARG A 36 -5.02 -6.36 -4.98
CA ARG A 36 -4.22 -7.11 -5.95
C ARG A 36 -2.93 -6.37 -6.21
N CYS A 37 -1.80 -7.09 -6.15
CA CYS A 37 -0.52 -6.53 -6.51
C CYS A 37 -0.55 -6.01 -7.96
N PRO A 38 -0.19 -4.76 -8.23
CA PRO A 38 -0.23 -4.20 -9.59
C PRO A 38 0.80 -4.85 -10.52
N CYS A 39 1.81 -5.53 -9.98
CA CYS A 39 2.86 -6.19 -10.77
C CYS A 39 2.53 -7.65 -11.14
N CYS A 40 2.01 -8.45 -10.19
CA CYS A 40 1.79 -9.89 -10.41
C CYS A 40 0.33 -10.35 -10.26
N GLY A 41 -0.59 -9.46 -9.85
CA GLY A 41 -2.00 -9.81 -9.58
C GLY A 41 -2.22 -10.66 -8.32
N GLY A 42 -1.15 -11.00 -7.58
CA GLY A 42 -1.23 -11.77 -6.35
C GLY A 42 -2.04 -11.03 -5.27
N PRO A 43 -2.85 -11.73 -4.46
CA PRO A 43 -3.60 -11.11 -3.37
C PRO A 43 -2.66 -10.60 -2.27
N HIS A 44 -3.02 -9.49 -1.64
CA HIS A 44 -2.35 -8.96 -0.46
C HIS A 44 -3.38 -8.28 0.45
N VAL A 45 -3.28 -8.49 1.75
CA VAL A 45 -4.18 -7.85 2.72
C VAL A 45 -3.50 -6.60 3.27
N VAL A 46 -4.20 -5.48 3.22
CA VAL A 46 -3.77 -4.19 3.78
C VAL A 46 -4.79 -3.70 4.80
N SER A 47 -4.33 -3.05 5.86
CA SER A 47 -5.21 -2.45 6.86
C SER A 47 -5.37 -0.96 6.56
N LEU A 48 -6.59 -0.53 6.26
CA LEU A 48 -6.93 0.85 5.90
C LEU A 48 -8.05 1.37 6.82
N PRO A 49 -8.18 2.69 7.04
CA PRO A 49 -9.32 3.22 7.76
C PRO A 49 -10.64 2.87 7.07
N ARG A 50 -11.68 2.57 7.85
CA ARG A 50 -13.00 2.21 7.31
C ARG A 50 -13.51 3.26 6.33
N GLY A 51 -13.96 2.81 5.17
CA GLY A 51 -14.45 3.66 4.09
C GLY A 51 -13.38 4.00 3.03
N ALA A 52 -12.10 3.84 3.34
CA ALA A 52 -10.99 4.03 2.40
C ALA A 52 -11.08 3.07 1.21
N GLU A 53 -11.66 1.89 1.38
CA GLU A 53 -11.80 0.88 0.33
C GLU A 53 -12.62 1.37 -0.87
N LYS A 54 -13.41 2.42 -0.70
CA LYS A 54 -14.28 3.00 -1.74
C LYS A 54 -13.54 3.92 -2.70
N ASP A 55 -12.48 4.57 -2.24
CA ASP A 55 -11.69 5.53 -3.01
C ASP A 55 -10.21 5.13 -3.14
N MET A 56 -9.83 3.97 -2.60
CA MET A 56 -8.46 3.50 -2.63
C MET A 56 -7.93 3.33 -4.04
N ARG A 57 -6.63 3.60 -4.22
CA ARG A 57 -5.89 3.32 -5.46
C ARG A 57 -4.61 2.58 -5.14
N VAL A 58 -4.29 1.60 -5.97
CA VAL A 58 -3.10 0.78 -5.82
C VAL A 58 -2.19 1.06 -6.99
N ASP A 59 -1.05 1.68 -6.73
CA ASP A 59 -0.10 2.09 -7.75
C ASP A 59 1.25 1.36 -7.55
N PRO A 60 1.89 0.87 -8.62
CA PRO A 60 3.22 0.29 -8.51
C PRO A 60 4.21 1.38 -8.06
N LEU A 61 5.12 1.05 -7.15
CA LEU A 61 6.15 1.98 -6.69
C LEU A 61 7.47 1.63 -7.38
N PRO A 62 7.87 2.33 -8.45
CA PRO A 62 9.17 2.12 -9.07
C PRO A 62 10.26 2.70 -8.17
N GLY A 63 11.13 1.85 -7.66
CA GLY A 63 12.34 2.28 -6.94
C GLY A 63 13.19 1.09 -6.55
N PRO A 64 14.52 1.16 -6.68
CA PRO A 64 15.41 0.13 -6.17
C PRO A 64 15.16 -0.06 -4.67
N GLU A 65 15.38 -1.28 -4.16
CA GLU A 65 15.58 -1.48 -2.73
C GLU A 65 16.63 -0.43 -2.28
N PRO A 66 16.47 0.26 -1.14
CA PRO A 66 17.61 1.00 -0.61
C PRO A 66 18.73 -0.03 -0.49
N ASP A 67 19.82 0.19 -1.22
CA ASP A 67 21.07 -0.52 -1.02
C ASP A 67 21.43 -0.24 0.43
N THR A 68 21.07 -1.16 1.33
CA THR A 68 21.64 -1.16 2.68
C THR A 68 23.06 -1.65 2.51
N GLY A 69 23.89 -0.80 1.91
CA GLY A 69 25.32 -0.87 1.99
C GLY A 69 25.65 -0.78 3.47
N VAL A 70 25.83 -1.94 4.09
CA VAL A 70 26.64 -2.07 5.29
C VAL A 70 28.02 -1.56 4.89
N VAL A 71 28.30 -0.32 5.22
CA VAL A 71 29.68 0.15 5.30
C VAL A 71 30.22 -0.39 6.62
N ASP A 72 31.16 -1.32 6.50
CA ASP A 72 32.01 -1.89 7.56
C ASP A 72 32.69 -0.78 8.40
#